data_AF-A0A4Z2BNY4-F1
#
_entry.id   AF-A0A4Z2BNY4-F1
#
_cell.length_a   1.000
_cell.length_b   1.000
_cell.length_c   1.000
_cell.angle_alpha   90.00
_cell.angle_beta   90.00
_cell.angle_gamma   90.00
#
_symmetry.space_group_name_H-M   'P 1'
#
loop_
_entity.id
_entity.type
_entity.pdbx_description
1 polymer ?
#
loop_
_entity_poly.entity_id
_entity_poly.type
_entity_poly.pdbx_seq_one_letter_code
_entity_poly.pdbx_strand_id
1 'polypeptide(L)'
;MDALLSALFSSEKEELYILDCLAYFMVFMAACCFVTLLFENVPYGRYSTSKYGFPVNAKVAWFIQELPAFLVPFSLLVWTSSARTSLLPNQLLIAMYFCHYVQRALIYPFLIRGGKPTPFVSFALAFVFCIYNGYMQIRYLSHYAVYPAHWFTHPCFITGSVLWFTGWLVNVHSDHILRNLRQPGESGYKIPTGGMFEYVSGANFLGEITEWVGFALAGHSVHSAAFAVFTAVVLASRAVAHHKWYLAKFENYPKQRKALIPFLF
;
A
#
# COMPACT_ATOMS: atom_id res chain seq x y z
N MET A 1 9.99 -22.01 -9.53
CA MET A 1 9.79 -20.64 -10.06
C MET A 1 10.81 -20.35 -11.14
N ASP A 2 12.09 -20.70 -10.94
CA ASP A 2 13.16 -20.51 -11.94
C ASP A 2 12.83 -21.05 -13.35
N ALA A 3 12.29 -22.26 -13.47
CA ALA A 3 11.90 -22.83 -14.77
C ALA A 3 10.79 -22.01 -15.48
N LEU A 4 9.87 -21.42 -14.72
CA LEU A 4 8.80 -20.57 -15.26
C LEU A 4 9.38 -19.21 -15.69
N LEU A 5 10.24 -18.59 -14.86
CA LEU A 5 10.90 -17.33 -15.21
C LEU A 5 11.81 -17.49 -16.43
N SER A 6 12.54 -18.60 -16.53
CA SER A 6 13.40 -18.92 -17.68
C SER A 6 12.62 -19.19 -18.96
N ALA A 7 11.34 -19.56 -18.85
CA ALA A 7 10.44 -19.69 -19.99
C ALA A 7 9.81 -18.34 -20.39
N LEU A 8 9.68 -17.41 -19.45
CA LEU A 8 9.10 -16.07 -19.67
C LEU A 8 10.13 -15.05 -20.16
N PHE A 9 11.39 -15.18 -19.73
CA PHE A 9 12.46 -14.24 -20.04
C PHE A 9 13.65 -14.99 -20.66
N SER A 10 14.17 -14.46 -21.76
CA SER A 10 15.33 -15.01 -22.46
C SER A 10 16.66 -14.71 -21.75
N SER A 11 16.70 -13.70 -20.87
CA SER A 11 17.88 -13.34 -20.08
C SER A 11 17.54 -12.52 -18.82
N GLU A 12 18.46 -12.48 -17.86
CA GLU A 12 18.37 -11.61 -16.67
C GLU A 12 18.28 -10.11 -17.03
N LYS A 13 18.95 -9.70 -18.12
CA LYS A 13 18.89 -8.31 -18.61
C LYS A 13 17.51 -7.96 -19.13
N GLU A 14 16.86 -8.89 -19.82
CA GLU A 14 15.48 -8.71 -20.29
C GLU A 14 14.52 -8.63 -19.11
N GLU A 15 14.65 -9.51 -18.11
CA GLU A 15 13.80 -9.46 -16.92
C GLU A 15 13.95 -8.14 -16.17
N LEU A 16 15.18 -7.64 -15.97
CA LEU A 16 15.41 -6.33 -15.35
C LEU A 16 14.78 -5.19 -16.17
N TYR A 17 14.93 -5.21 -17.50
CA TYR A 17 14.29 -4.22 -18.38
C TYR A 17 12.76 -4.26 -18.25
N ILE A 18 12.17 -5.46 -18.14
CA ILE A 18 10.73 -5.60 -17.90
C ILE A 18 10.35 -5.02 -16.53
N LEU A 19 11.12 -5.28 -15.46
CA LEU A 19 10.87 -4.69 -14.15
C LEU A 19 10.89 -3.15 -14.20
N ASP A 20 11.84 -2.55 -14.92
CA ASP A 20 11.88 -1.10 -15.13
C ASP A 20 10.64 -0.61 -15.91
N CYS A 21 10.24 -1.32 -16.97
CA CYS A 21 9.00 -1.04 -17.71
C CYS A 21 7.77 -1.10 -16.82
N LEU A 22 7.70 -2.09 -15.93
CA LEU A 22 6.64 -2.21 -14.93
C LEU A 22 6.64 -0.97 -14.03
N ALA A 23 7.78 -0.53 -13.51
CA ALA A 23 7.85 0.66 -12.65
C ALA A 23 7.37 1.93 -13.37
N TYR A 24 7.82 2.17 -14.61
CA TYR A 24 7.35 3.32 -15.41
C TYR A 24 5.87 3.25 -15.74
N PHE A 25 5.36 2.05 -16.04
CA PHE A 25 3.93 1.84 -16.21
C PHE A 25 3.15 2.18 -14.94
N MET A 26 3.66 1.85 -13.74
CA MET A 26 3.01 2.22 -12.48
C MET A 26 2.91 3.73 -12.31
N VAL A 27 3.97 4.47 -12.65
CA VAL A 27 3.99 5.94 -12.59
C VAL A 27 3.00 6.53 -13.59
N PHE A 28 2.95 6.00 -14.80
CA PHE A 28 1.94 6.39 -15.79
C PHE A 28 0.52 6.12 -15.28
N MET A 29 0.28 4.95 -14.71
CA MET A 29 -1.00 4.60 -14.10
C MET A 29 -1.33 5.50 -12.90
N ALA A 30 -0.34 5.93 -12.11
CA ALA A 30 -0.54 6.91 -11.05
C ALA A 30 -1.07 8.24 -11.63
N ALA A 31 -0.50 8.73 -12.73
CA ALA A 31 -1.00 9.94 -13.40
C ALA A 31 -2.43 9.76 -13.93
N CYS A 32 -2.73 8.64 -14.58
CA CYS A 32 -4.09 8.31 -15.04
C CYS A 32 -5.08 8.21 -13.88
N CYS A 33 -4.69 7.57 -12.79
CA CYS A 33 -5.47 7.50 -11.55
C CYS A 33 -5.69 8.90 -10.97
N PHE A 34 -4.67 9.74 -10.88
CA PHE A 34 -4.81 11.11 -10.40
C PHE A 34 -5.90 11.85 -11.16
N VAL A 35 -5.82 11.88 -12.50
CA VAL A 35 -6.81 12.54 -13.36
C VAL A 35 -8.21 11.97 -13.13
N THR A 36 -8.34 10.65 -13.09
CA THR A 36 -9.64 9.98 -12.89
C THR A 36 -10.23 10.32 -11.51
N LEU A 37 -9.39 10.36 -10.48
CA LEU A 37 -9.77 10.62 -9.09
C LEU A 37 -10.13 12.09 -8.82
N LEU A 38 -9.87 13.01 -9.76
CA LEU A 38 -10.44 14.36 -9.73
C LEU A 38 -11.96 14.36 -9.96
N PHE A 39 -12.49 13.37 -10.67
CA PHE A 39 -13.89 13.31 -11.08
C PHE A 39 -14.69 12.23 -10.33
N GLU A 40 -14.08 11.08 -10.04
CA GLU A 40 -14.74 9.97 -9.36
C GLU A 40 -13.94 9.45 -8.16
N ASN A 41 -14.63 9.07 -7.08
CA ASN A 41 -13.98 8.43 -5.93
C ASN A 41 -13.71 6.95 -6.21
N VAL A 42 -12.63 6.40 -5.65
CA VAL A 42 -12.36 4.95 -5.71
C VAL A 42 -13.57 4.17 -5.16
N PRO A 43 -14.20 3.30 -5.95
CA PRO A 43 -15.54 2.80 -5.66
C PRO A 43 -15.55 1.63 -4.66
N TYR A 44 -15.08 1.85 -3.44
CA TYR A 44 -15.23 0.90 -2.33
C TYR A 44 -15.41 1.61 -0.98
N GLY A 45 -15.84 0.85 0.04
CA GLY A 45 -16.12 1.40 1.36
C GLY A 45 -17.29 2.39 1.30
N ARG A 46 -17.11 3.62 1.77
CA ARG A 46 -18.19 4.63 1.78
C ARG A 46 -18.72 5.00 0.39
N TYR A 47 -17.89 4.85 -0.64
CA TYR A 47 -18.21 5.12 -2.05
C TYR A 47 -18.58 3.88 -2.86
N SER A 48 -18.80 2.73 -2.20
CA SER A 48 -19.23 1.50 -2.88
C SER A 48 -20.53 1.71 -3.64
N THR A 49 -20.57 1.24 -4.89
CA THR A 49 -21.69 1.35 -5.84
C THR A 49 -21.73 0.11 -6.76
N SER A 50 -22.92 -0.29 -7.20
CA SER A 50 -23.14 -1.44 -8.10
C SER A 50 -22.68 -1.20 -9.53
N LYS A 51 -22.36 0.06 -9.91
CA LYS A 51 -21.80 0.41 -11.24
C LYS A 51 -20.53 -0.39 -11.58
N TYR A 52 -19.77 -0.79 -10.57
CA TYR A 52 -18.46 -1.45 -10.71
C TYR A 52 -18.49 -2.96 -10.43
N GLY A 53 -19.61 -3.60 -10.77
CA GLY A 53 -19.79 -5.05 -10.68
C GLY A 53 -20.52 -5.51 -9.42
N PHE A 54 -20.67 -6.84 -9.31
CA PHE A 54 -21.40 -7.46 -8.22
C PHE A 54 -20.69 -7.29 -6.87
N PRO A 55 -21.43 -7.29 -5.75
CA PRO A 55 -20.86 -7.09 -4.42
C PRO A 55 -20.08 -8.32 -3.96
N VAL A 56 -18.83 -8.11 -3.54
CA VAL A 56 -18.00 -9.11 -2.85
C VAL A 56 -17.97 -8.77 -1.35
N ASN A 57 -18.07 -9.78 -0.49
CA ASN A 57 -17.96 -9.59 0.95
C ASN A 57 -16.64 -8.88 1.29
N ALA A 58 -16.69 -7.83 2.12
CA ALA A 58 -15.52 -6.99 2.38
C ALA A 58 -14.34 -7.79 2.99
N LYS A 59 -14.59 -8.72 3.92
CA LYS A 59 -13.50 -9.52 4.52
C LYS A 59 -12.83 -10.40 3.48
N VAL A 60 -13.65 -11.08 2.67
CA VAL A 60 -13.17 -11.96 1.60
C VAL A 60 -12.40 -11.17 0.54
N ALA A 61 -12.94 -10.03 0.11
CA ALA A 61 -12.31 -9.17 -0.87
C ALA A 61 -10.92 -8.72 -0.38
N TRP A 62 -10.82 -8.18 0.84
CA TRP A 62 -9.55 -7.71 1.40
C TRP A 62 -8.55 -8.84 1.67
N PHE A 63 -9.01 -10.02 2.09
CA PHE A 63 -8.11 -11.15 2.26
C PHE A 63 -7.54 -11.61 0.92
N ILE A 64 -8.41 -11.88 -0.06
CA ILE A 64 -7.98 -12.44 -1.34
C ILE A 64 -7.20 -11.42 -2.16
N GLN A 65 -7.59 -10.13 -2.18
CA GLN A 65 -6.93 -9.14 -3.03
C GLN A 65 -5.49 -8.84 -2.57
N GLU A 66 -5.22 -8.86 -1.26
CA GLU A 66 -3.90 -8.52 -0.69
C GLU A 66 -2.97 -9.73 -0.62
N LEU A 67 -3.53 -10.95 -0.55
CA LEU A 67 -2.76 -12.18 -0.39
C LEU A 67 -1.66 -12.40 -1.46
N PRO A 68 -1.85 -12.05 -2.75
CA PRO A 68 -0.78 -12.18 -3.74
C PRO A 68 0.45 -11.33 -3.45
N ALA A 69 0.29 -10.16 -2.82
CA ALA A 69 1.41 -9.32 -2.45
C ALA A 69 2.27 -9.94 -1.34
N PHE A 70 1.78 -10.98 -0.65
CA PHE A 70 2.56 -11.83 0.24
C PHE A 70 3.04 -13.11 -0.47
N LEU A 71 2.13 -13.86 -1.10
CA LEU A 71 2.44 -15.18 -1.66
C LEU A 71 3.41 -15.12 -2.84
N VAL A 72 3.26 -14.17 -3.76
CA VAL A 72 4.16 -14.07 -4.93
C VAL A 72 5.60 -13.77 -4.48
N PRO A 73 5.84 -12.74 -3.65
CA PRO A 73 7.13 -12.56 -2.97
C PRO A 73 7.67 -13.77 -2.23
N PHE A 74 6.82 -14.43 -1.44
CA PHE A 74 7.25 -15.57 -0.64
C PHE A 74 7.72 -16.72 -1.53
N SER A 75 6.94 -17.02 -2.58
CA SER A 75 7.28 -17.98 -3.62
C SER A 75 8.58 -17.64 -4.35
N LEU A 76 8.84 -16.36 -4.64
CA LEU A 76 10.12 -15.93 -5.21
C LEU A 76 11.27 -16.27 -4.26
N LEU A 77 11.19 -15.90 -2.97
CA LEU A 77 12.28 -16.14 -2.02
C LEU A 77 12.56 -17.62 -1.74
N VAL A 78 11.55 -18.48 -1.78
CA VAL A 78 11.69 -19.92 -1.50
C VAL A 78 12.17 -20.71 -2.72
N TRP A 79 11.76 -20.31 -3.93
CA TRP A 79 11.99 -21.09 -5.15
C TRP A 79 12.90 -20.42 -6.17
N THR A 80 13.62 -19.38 -5.76
CA THR A 80 14.69 -18.76 -6.52
C THR A 80 15.84 -18.47 -5.54
N SER A 81 17.08 -18.77 -5.93
CA SER A 81 18.26 -18.54 -5.09
C SER A 81 19.10 -17.42 -5.69
N SER A 82 19.51 -16.47 -4.85
CA SER A 82 20.34 -15.35 -5.27
C SER A 82 21.22 -14.90 -4.12
N ALA A 83 22.51 -14.65 -4.40
CA ALA A 83 23.45 -14.14 -3.41
C ALA A 83 23.01 -12.78 -2.82
N ARG A 84 22.14 -12.04 -3.51
CA ARG A 84 21.64 -10.73 -3.04
C ARG A 84 20.77 -10.86 -1.80
N THR A 85 20.02 -11.96 -1.63
CA THR A 85 19.18 -12.17 -0.44
C THR A 85 20.00 -12.46 0.82
N SER A 86 21.30 -12.70 0.69
CA SER A 86 22.25 -12.81 1.80
C SER A 86 22.84 -11.47 2.24
N LEU A 87 22.57 -10.38 1.50
CA LEU A 87 23.10 -9.05 1.83
C LEU A 87 22.15 -8.31 2.77
N LEU A 88 22.71 -7.73 3.84
CA LEU A 88 21.94 -7.10 4.92
C LEU A 88 20.95 -6.01 4.44
N PRO A 89 21.31 -5.06 3.55
CA PRO A 89 20.35 -4.06 3.09
C PRO A 89 19.14 -4.67 2.36
N ASN A 90 19.37 -5.69 1.52
CA ASN A 90 18.31 -6.41 0.82
C ASN A 90 17.41 -7.15 1.82
N GLN A 91 17.99 -7.85 2.80
CA GLN A 91 17.24 -8.55 3.85
C GLN A 91 16.33 -7.62 4.63
N LEU A 92 16.84 -6.45 5.04
CA LEU A 92 16.07 -5.47 5.80
C LEU A 92 14.91 -4.89 4.98
N LEU A 93 15.13 -4.53 3.71
CA LEU A 93 14.06 -4.04 2.84
C LEU A 93 13.02 -5.12 2.55
N ILE A 94 13.46 -6.36 2.28
CA ILE A 94 12.55 -7.49 2.13
C ILE A 94 11.73 -7.69 3.41
N ALA A 95 12.37 -7.64 4.58
CA ALA A 95 11.69 -7.77 5.88
C ALA A 95 10.67 -6.65 6.12
N MET A 96 10.98 -5.40 5.78
CA MET A 96 10.03 -4.28 5.84
C MET A 96 8.79 -4.56 4.98
N TYR A 97 9.00 -4.94 3.72
CA TYR A 97 7.90 -5.28 2.81
C TYR A 97 7.03 -6.41 3.36
N PHE A 98 7.63 -7.50 3.85
CA PHE A 98 6.88 -8.61 4.43
C PHE A 98 6.19 -8.25 5.73
N CYS A 99 6.80 -7.42 6.59
CA CYS A 99 6.18 -6.95 7.82
C CYS A 99 4.87 -6.22 7.53
N HIS A 100 4.87 -5.33 6.53
CA HIS A 100 3.66 -4.69 6.04
C HIS A 100 2.62 -5.71 5.58
N TYR A 101 2.97 -6.61 4.65
CA TYR A 101 1.99 -7.51 4.04
C TYR A 101 1.54 -8.66 4.94
N VAL A 102 2.31 -9.06 5.95
CA VAL A 102 1.82 -9.92 7.04
C VAL A 102 0.70 -9.21 7.77
N GLN A 103 0.89 -7.94 8.15
CA GLN A 103 -0.16 -7.15 8.77
C GLN A 103 -1.35 -6.97 7.82
N ARG A 104 -1.12 -6.52 6.58
CA ARG A 104 -2.17 -6.10 5.65
C ARG A 104 -2.95 -7.27 5.04
N ALA A 105 -2.30 -8.39 4.73
CA ALA A 105 -2.93 -9.54 4.08
C ALA A 105 -3.36 -10.63 5.07
N LEU A 106 -2.58 -10.89 6.13
CA LEU A 106 -2.81 -12.06 7.00
C LEU A 106 -3.45 -11.71 8.34
N ILE A 107 -3.38 -10.45 8.79
CA ILE A 107 -3.96 -10.01 10.08
C ILE A 107 -5.16 -9.10 9.85
N TYR A 108 -4.95 -8.01 9.10
CA TYR A 108 -5.93 -6.95 8.89
C TYR A 108 -7.27 -7.53 8.40
N PRO A 109 -7.39 -8.32 7.33
CA PRO A 109 -8.71 -8.69 6.80
C PRO A 109 -9.60 -9.41 7.82
N PHE A 110 -9.00 -10.16 8.75
CA PHE A 110 -9.72 -10.89 9.80
C PHE A 110 -10.28 -10.00 10.91
N LEU A 111 -9.66 -8.84 11.19
CA LEU A 111 -10.19 -7.88 12.18
C LEU A 111 -11.12 -6.81 11.57
N ILE A 112 -11.46 -6.88 10.28
CA ILE A 112 -12.46 -5.97 9.69
C ILE A 112 -13.79 -6.12 10.45
N ARG A 113 -14.41 -4.99 10.82
CA ARG A 113 -15.74 -4.95 11.47
C ARG A 113 -16.75 -4.20 10.59
N GLY A 114 -17.72 -4.95 10.07
CA GLY A 114 -18.74 -4.43 9.14
C GLY A 114 -18.12 -3.89 7.84
N GLY A 115 -18.77 -2.87 7.27
CA GLY A 115 -18.36 -2.25 6.01
C GLY A 115 -19.28 -2.62 4.84
N LYS A 116 -19.37 -1.72 3.86
CA LYS A 116 -20.11 -2.01 2.63
C LYS A 116 -19.37 -3.07 1.83
N PRO A 117 -20.07 -3.94 1.09
CA PRO A 117 -19.45 -4.85 0.13
C PRO A 117 -18.55 -4.11 -0.86
N THR A 118 -17.48 -4.76 -1.28
CA THR A 118 -16.53 -4.25 -2.27
C THR A 118 -17.02 -4.62 -3.67
N PRO A 119 -17.14 -3.69 -4.62
CA PRO A 119 -17.49 -4.03 -6.00
C PRO A 119 -16.41 -4.91 -6.65
N PHE A 120 -16.83 -5.92 -7.42
CA PHE A 120 -15.94 -6.91 -8.01
C PHE A 120 -14.80 -6.30 -8.84
N VAL A 121 -15.04 -5.24 -9.61
CA VAL A 121 -13.99 -4.61 -10.44
C VAL A 121 -12.89 -4.00 -9.56
N SER A 122 -13.25 -3.34 -8.44
CA SER A 122 -12.24 -2.80 -7.51
C SER A 122 -11.40 -3.91 -6.88
N PHE A 123 -12.07 -4.99 -6.47
CA PHE A 123 -11.44 -6.18 -5.92
C PHE A 123 -10.45 -6.81 -6.93
N ALA A 124 -10.88 -7.02 -8.17
CA ALA A 124 -10.06 -7.63 -9.21
C ALA A 124 -8.84 -6.78 -9.58
N LEU A 125 -9.02 -5.46 -9.68
CA LEU A 125 -7.90 -4.53 -9.93
C LEU A 125 -6.88 -4.55 -8.78
N ALA A 126 -7.32 -4.58 -7.53
CA ALA A 126 -6.43 -4.69 -6.37
C ALA A 126 -5.68 -6.03 -6.35
N PHE A 127 -6.34 -7.13 -6.70
CA PHE A 127 -5.70 -8.45 -6.81
C PHE A 127 -4.59 -8.47 -7.86
N VAL A 128 -4.87 -7.95 -9.06
CA VAL A 128 -3.87 -7.85 -10.14
C VAL A 128 -2.72 -6.92 -9.72
N PHE A 129 -3.03 -5.77 -9.13
CA PHE A 129 -2.03 -4.84 -8.62
C PHE A 129 -1.11 -5.50 -7.59
N CYS A 130 -1.66 -6.30 -6.67
CA CYS A 130 -0.87 -6.99 -5.64
C CYS A 130 0.07 -8.06 -6.21
N ILE A 131 -0.34 -8.80 -7.24
CA ILE A 131 0.55 -9.71 -7.98
C ILE A 131 1.70 -8.92 -8.61
N TYR A 132 1.31 -7.90 -9.39
CA TYR A 132 2.22 -7.09 -10.19
C TYR A 132 3.26 -6.34 -9.32
N ASN A 133 2.80 -5.65 -8.28
CA ASN A 133 3.65 -4.90 -7.38
C ASN A 133 4.52 -5.85 -6.54
N GLY A 134 3.94 -6.93 -6.00
CA GLY A 134 4.70 -7.87 -5.19
C GLY A 134 5.82 -8.55 -5.98
N TYR A 135 5.53 -8.99 -7.21
CA TYR A 135 6.55 -9.47 -8.12
C TYR A 135 7.64 -8.42 -8.37
N MET A 136 7.25 -7.21 -8.80
CA MET A 136 8.18 -6.14 -9.16
C MET A 136 9.15 -5.80 -8.03
N GLN A 137 8.62 -5.56 -6.83
CA GLN A 137 9.39 -5.11 -5.68
C GLN A 137 10.37 -6.18 -5.21
N ILE A 138 9.88 -7.40 -5.02
CA ILE A 138 10.66 -8.45 -4.38
C ILE A 138 11.57 -9.14 -5.38
N ARG A 139 11.19 -9.26 -6.65
CA ARG A 139 12.11 -9.73 -7.69
C ARG A 139 13.30 -8.78 -7.83
N TYR A 140 13.06 -7.47 -7.91
CA TYR A 140 14.14 -6.48 -7.95
C TYR A 140 15.05 -6.59 -6.71
N LEU A 141 14.48 -6.56 -5.50
CA LEU A 141 15.27 -6.60 -4.27
C LEU A 141 16.04 -7.91 -4.06
N SER A 142 15.48 -9.05 -4.49
CA SER A 142 16.10 -10.36 -4.29
C SER A 142 17.12 -10.73 -5.36
N HIS A 143 17.08 -10.14 -6.57
CA HIS A 143 17.93 -10.57 -7.69
C HIS A 143 18.81 -9.45 -8.28
N TYR A 144 18.30 -8.21 -8.31
CA TYR A 144 18.92 -7.14 -9.10
C TYR A 144 19.48 -5.99 -8.26
N ALA A 145 18.91 -5.73 -7.09
CA ALA A 145 19.34 -4.61 -6.25
C ALA A 145 20.76 -4.82 -5.70
N VAL A 146 21.66 -3.90 -6.06
CA VAL A 146 23.04 -3.85 -5.59
C VAL A 146 23.23 -2.59 -4.76
N TYR A 147 23.61 -2.78 -3.50
CA TYR A 147 23.89 -1.69 -2.58
C TYR A 147 25.39 -1.66 -2.21
N PRO A 148 25.97 -0.47 -1.96
CA PRO A 148 27.28 -0.36 -1.34
C PRO A 148 27.34 -1.10 0.00
N ALA A 149 28.51 -1.62 0.39
CA ALA A 149 28.68 -2.38 1.63
C ALA A 149 28.23 -1.62 2.90
N HIS A 150 28.36 -0.30 2.90
CA HIS A 150 27.98 0.59 4.00
C HIS A 150 26.57 1.19 3.84
N TRP A 151 25.75 0.71 2.89
CA TRP A 151 24.43 1.28 2.63
C TRP A 151 23.50 1.26 3.85
N PHE A 152 23.60 0.24 4.71
CA PHE A 152 22.81 0.16 5.94
C PHE A 152 23.09 1.32 6.93
N THR A 153 24.28 1.94 6.85
CA THR A 153 24.64 3.14 7.62
C THR A 153 24.45 4.45 6.84
N HIS A 154 24.08 4.37 5.56
CA HIS A 154 23.91 5.55 4.73
C HIS A 154 22.70 6.36 5.23
N PRO A 155 22.76 7.71 5.25
CA PRO A 155 21.68 8.55 5.74
C PRO A 155 20.32 8.24 5.10
N CYS A 156 20.28 8.01 3.77
CA CYS A 156 19.03 7.64 3.09
C CYS A 156 18.42 6.34 3.62
N PHE A 157 19.24 5.34 3.91
CA PHE A 157 18.75 4.07 4.44
C PHE A 157 18.21 4.22 5.86
N ILE A 158 18.94 4.94 6.73
CA ILE A 158 18.53 5.19 8.11
C ILE A 158 17.24 6.02 8.15
N THR A 159 17.22 7.16 7.47
CA THR A 159 16.05 8.04 7.40
C THR A 159 14.86 7.31 6.76
N GLY A 160 15.08 6.57 5.68
CA GLY A 160 14.04 5.78 5.03
C GLY A 160 13.47 4.69 5.95
N SER A 161 14.31 3.99 6.70
CA SER A 161 13.89 2.97 7.68
C SER A 161 13.06 3.57 8.82
N VAL A 162 13.46 4.74 9.34
CA VAL A 162 12.72 5.46 10.39
C VAL A 162 11.36 5.94 9.87
N LEU A 163 11.31 6.52 8.67
CA LEU A 163 10.07 6.91 8.02
C LEU A 163 9.15 5.70 7.76
N TRP A 164 9.73 4.58 7.29
CA TRP A 164 8.99 3.34 7.08
C TRP A 164 8.34 2.87 8.39
N PHE A 165 9.13 2.74 9.46
CA PHE A 165 8.64 2.23 10.73
C PHE A 165 7.59 3.14 11.38
N THR A 166 7.84 4.46 11.39
CA THR A 166 6.90 5.43 11.94
C THR A 166 5.60 5.48 11.14
N GLY A 167 5.68 5.45 9.81
CA GLY A 167 4.52 5.39 8.91
C GLY A 167 3.68 4.14 9.15
N TRP A 168 4.33 2.97 9.24
CA TRP A 168 3.68 1.70 9.52
C TRP A 168 2.95 1.71 10.87
N LEU A 169 3.60 2.21 11.93
CA LEU A 169 2.95 2.34 13.24
C LEU A 169 1.72 3.25 13.20
N VAL A 170 1.81 4.39 12.52
CA VAL A 170 0.68 5.32 12.35
C VAL A 170 -0.45 4.66 11.56
N ASN A 171 -0.14 3.90 10.51
CA ASN A 171 -1.14 3.18 9.72
C ASN A 171 -1.89 2.15 10.59
N VAL A 172 -1.15 1.25 11.25
CA VAL A 172 -1.71 0.18 12.09
C VAL A 172 -2.54 0.75 13.24
N HIS A 173 -2.02 1.78 13.93
CA HIS A 173 -2.73 2.45 15.02
C HIS A 173 -4.02 3.11 14.54
N SER A 174 -3.97 3.82 13.41
CA SER A 174 -5.14 4.50 12.85
C SER A 174 -6.20 3.50 12.37
N ASP A 175 -5.80 2.41 11.72
CA ASP A 175 -6.71 1.34 11.32
C ASP A 175 -7.34 0.64 12.53
N HIS A 176 -6.58 0.49 13.63
CA HIS A 176 -7.11 0.00 14.91
C HIS A 176 -8.20 0.94 15.47
N ILE A 177 -7.97 2.26 15.49
CA ILE A 177 -8.98 3.24 15.89
C ILE A 177 -10.24 3.08 15.02
N LEU A 178 -10.09 3.09 13.69
CA LEU A 178 -11.22 3.03 12.76
C LEU A 178 -12.09 1.78 12.95
N ARG A 179 -11.48 0.63 13.23
CA ARG A 179 -12.21 -0.63 13.49
C ARG A 179 -12.96 -0.63 14.80
N ASN A 180 -12.42 0.03 15.83
CA ASN A 180 -13.04 0.10 17.13
C ASN A 180 -14.07 1.24 17.25
N LEU A 181 -14.29 2.03 16.20
CA LEU A 181 -15.44 2.95 16.13
C LEU A 181 -16.78 2.20 16.14
N ARG A 182 -16.80 0.94 15.72
CA ARG A 182 -18.00 0.11 15.67
C ARG A 182 -17.88 -1.07 16.61
N GLN A 183 -18.92 -1.27 17.42
CA GLN A 183 -19.13 -2.55 18.08
C GLN A 183 -19.52 -3.63 17.04
N PRO A 184 -19.28 -4.92 17.31
CA PRO A 184 -19.75 -6.00 16.45
C PRO A 184 -21.28 -5.89 16.22
N GLY A 185 -21.71 -5.85 14.96
CA GLY A 185 -23.11 -5.68 14.57
C GLY A 185 -23.57 -4.22 14.41
N GLU A 186 -22.78 -3.24 14.85
CA GLU A 186 -23.11 -1.82 14.71
C GLU A 186 -22.88 -1.32 13.27
N SER A 187 -23.84 -0.54 12.76
CA SER A 187 -23.77 0.10 11.44
C SER A 187 -23.68 1.62 11.58
N GLY A 188 -23.35 2.31 10.48
CA GLY A 188 -23.17 3.76 10.47
C GLY A 188 -21.71 4.20 10.61
N TYR A 189 -21.46 5.47 10.35
CA TYR A 189 -20.12 6.07 10.44
C TYR A 189 -20.04 6.93 11.69
N LYS A 190 -18.85 7.01 12.29
CA LYS A 190 -18.55 7.90 13.41
C LYS A 190 -17.31 8.74 13.09
N ILE A 191 -17.15 9.83 13.83
CA ILE A 191 -15.95 10.67 13.76
C ILE A 191 -14.81 9.94 14.49
N PRO A 192 -13.68 9.63 13.83
CA PRO A 192 -12.53 9.06 14.51
C PRO A 192 -11.87 10.10 15.44
N THR A 193 -11.46 9.67 16.63
CA THR A 193 -10.71 10.48 17.61
C THR A 193 -9.53 9.66 18.15
N GLY A 194 -8.50 10.33 18.65
CA GLY A 194 -7.25 9.75 19.13
C GLY A 194 -6.13 9.73 18.07
N GLY A 195 -4.89 9.76 18.54
CA GLY A 195 -3.70 9.69 17.71
C GLY A 195 -3.65 10.75 16.61
N MET A 196 -3.26 10.35 15.40
CA MET A 196 -3.15 11.26 14.26
C MET A 196 -4.50 11.78 13.74
N PHE A 197 -5.62 11.17 14.14
CA PHE A 197 -6.93 11.68 13.76
C PHE A 197 -7.25 13.03 14.39
N GLU A 198 -6.55 13.45 15.44
CA GLU A 198 -6.71 14.80 16.00
C GLU A 198 -6.25 15.91 15.05
N TYR A 199 -5.36 15.58 14.11
CA TYR A 199 -4.81 16.53 13.15
C TYR A 199 -5.39 16.36 11.75
N VAL A 200 -5.62 15.11 11.31
CA VAL A 200 -5.97 14.81 9.92
C VAL A 200 -7.09 13.78 9.78
N SER A 201 -7.91 13.90 8.74
CA SER A 201 -9.00 12.94 8.46
C SER A 201 -8.50 11.59 7.94
N GLY A 202 -7.43 11.59 7.14
CA GLY A 202 -6.84 10.41 6.53
C GLY A 202 -5.60 9.92 7.29
N ALA A 203 -5.69 9.76 8.61
CA ALA A 203 -4.53 9.40 9.44
C ALA A 203 -3.85 8.08 9.04
N ASN A 204 -4.64 7.04 8.73
CA ASN A 204 -4.09 5.76 8.25
C ASN A 204 -3.41 5.93 6.88
N PHE A 205 -4.00 6.74 5.99
CA PHE A 205 -3.42 7.05 4.69
C PHE A 205 -2.11 7.83 4.80
N LEU A 206 -2.02 8.81 5.70
CA LEU A 206 -0.78 9.52 5.97
C LEU A 206 0.32 8.56 6.43
N GLY A 207 -0.01 7.64 7.35
CA GLY A 207 0.91 6.60 7.80
C GLY A 207 1.44 5.76 6.65
N GLU A 208 0.54 5.25 5.79
CA GLU A 208 0.90 4.38 4.67
C GLU A 208 1.72 5.09 3.59
N ILE A 209 1.39 6.36 3.29
CA ILE A 209 2.19 7.18 2.37
C ILE A 209 3.61 7.38 2.94
N THR A 210 3.70 7.75 4.22
CA THR A 210 5.00 7.93 4.90
C THR A 210 5.80 6.63 4.90
N GLU A 211 5.12 5.50 5.11
CA GLU A 211 5.71 4.17 5.11
C GLU A 211 6.41 3.89 3.76
N TRP A 212 5.67 4.02 2.66
CA TRP A 212 6.20 3.69 1.33
C TRP A 212 7.19 4.73 0.80
N VAL A 213 7.07 6.01 1.19
CA VAL A 213 8.12 7.01 0.94
C VAL A 213 9.41 6.64 1.66
N GLY A 214 9.32 6.19 2.93
CA GLY A 214 10.46 5.67 3.67
C GLY A 214 11.09 4.45 3.01
N PHE A 215 10.27 3.50 2.57
CA PHE A 215 10.71 2.33 1.83
C PHE A 215 11.44 2.70 0.53
N ALA A 216 10.92 3.66 -0.23
CA ALA A 216 11.55 4.15 -1.45
C ALA A 216 12.87 4.86 -1.18
N LEU A 217 12.96 5.65 -0.11
CA LEU A 217 14.19 6.33 0.27
C LEU A 217 15.30 5.34 0.69
N ALA A 218 14.93 4.27 1.42
CA ALA A 218 15.87 3.24 1.83
C ALA A 218 16.25 2.29 0.68
N GLY A 219 15.29 1.93 -0.17
CA GLY A 219 15.48 1.05 -1.32
C GLY A 219 16.12 1.72 -2.53
N HIS A 220 16.03 3.05 -2.63
CA HIS A 220 16.70 3.89 -3.62
C HIS A 220 16.63 3.32 -5.05
N SER A 221 15.42 2.93 -5.46
CA SER A 221 15.15 2.29 -6.76
C SER A 221 13.93 2.88 -7.44
N VAL A 222 13.90 2.84 -8.77
CA VAL A 222 12.74 3.30 -9.55
C VAL A 222 11.47 2.51 -9.20
N HIS A 223 11.60 1.21 -8.94
CA HIS A 223 10.52 0.30 -8.53
C HIS A 223 9.85 0.76 -7.23
N SER A 224 10.66 1.02 -6.20
CA SER A 224 10.16 1.47 -4.90
C SER A 224 9.60 2.89 -4.94
N ALA A 225 10.26 3.78 -5.68
CA ALA A 225 9.75 5.14 -5.91
C ALA A 225 8.40 5.14 -6.66
N ALA A 226 8.26 4.30 -7.68
CA ALA A 226 7.02 4.16 -8.44
C ALA A 226 5.85 3.74 -7.54
N PHE A 227 6.08 2.77 -6.65
CA PHE A 227 5.07 2.33 -5.68
C PHE A 227 4.72 3.41 -4.65
N ALA A 228 5.71 4.15 -4.16
CA ALA A 228 5.47 5.28 -3.26
C ALA A 228 4.63 6.38 -3.93
N VAL A 229 4.95 6.74 -5.19
CA VAL A 229 4.18 7.73 -5.96
C VAL A 229 2.75 7.27 -6.21
N PHE A 230 2.57 6.02 -6.67
CA PHE A 230 1.24 5.47 -6.91
C PHE A 230 0.39 5.47 -5.63
N THR A 231 0.97 5.01 -4.52
CA THR A 231 0.30 5.01 -3.21
C THR A 231 -0.07 6.42 -2.76
N ALA A 232 0.86 7.37 -2.88
CA ALA A 232 0.61 8.78 -2.53
C ALA A 232 -0.58 9.35 -3.31
N VAL A 233 -0.61 9.16 -4.63
CA VAL A 233 -1.71 9.67 -5.47
C VAL A 233 -3.06 9.10 -5.06
N VAL A 234 -3.16 7.77 -4.96
CA VAL A 234 -4.43 7.10 -4.68
C VAL A 234 -4.93 7.44 -3.27
N LEU A 235 -4.05 7.38 -2.28
CA LEU A 235 -4.43 7.60 -0.88
C LEU A 235 -4.64 9.07 -0.53
N ALA A 236 -3.88 10.00 -1.13
CA ALA A 236 -4.12 11.43 -0.92
C ALA A 236 -5.47 11.86 -1.48
N SER A 237 -5.79 11.43 -2.70
CA SER A 237 -7.10 11.70 -3.32
C SER A 237 -8.24 11.16 -2.45
N ARG A 238 -8.05 9.95 -1.90
CA ARG A 238 -8.99 9.33 -0.98
C ARG A 238 -9.13 10.07 0.35
N ALA A 239 -8.03 10.58 0.90
CA ALA A 239 -8.03 11.38 2.13
C ALA A 239 -8.85 12.66 1.96
N VAL A 240 -8.67 13.38 0.84
CA VAL A 240 -9.45 14.57 0.49
C VAL A 240 -10.93 14.24 0.37
N ALA A 241 -11.26 13.15 -0.34
CA ALA A 241 -12.64 12.70 -0.45
C ALA A 241 -13.26 12.37 0.92
N HIS A 242 -12.49 11.70 1.80
CA HIS A 242 -12.94 11.38 3.15
C HIS A 242 -13.16 12.63 3.99
N HIS A 243 -12.25 13.60 3.91
CA HIS A 243 -12.36 14.88 4.60
C HIS A 243 -13.61 15.66 4.19
N LYS A 244 -13.82 15.83 2.88
CA LYS A 244 -15.03 16.47 2.32
C LYS A 244 -16.31 15.76 2.78
N TRP A 245 -16.30 14.43 2.75
CA TRP A 245 -17.45 13.65 3.19
C TRP A 245 -17.72 13.81 4.69
N TYR A 246 -16.68 13.86 5.54
CA TYR A 246 -16.84 14.06 6.97
C TYR A 246 -17.43 15.44 7.30
N LEU A 247 -16.93 16.50 6.66
CA LEU A 247 -17.45 17.86 6.79
C LEU A 247 -18.92 17.97 6.38
N ALA A 248 -19.33 17.27 5.32
CA ALA A 248 -20.71 17.27 4.85
C ALA A 248 -21.63 16.39 5.70
N LYS A 249 -21.11 15.31 6.29
CA LYS A 249 -21.92 14.31 7.00
C LYS A 249 -22.18 14.66 8.46
N PHE A 250 -21.21 15.28 9.13
CA PHE A 250 -21.29 15.55 10.57
C PHE A 250 -21.19 17.04 10.85
N GLU A 251 -22.25 17.61 11.43
CA GLU A 251 -22.30 19.02 11.83
C GLU A 251 -21.22 19.36 12.88
N ASN A 252 -20.90 18.40 13.75
CA ASN A 252 -19.89 18.51 14.80
C ASN A 252 -18.48 18.03 14.38
N TYR A 253 -18.19 17.91 13.08
CA TYR A 253 -16.85 17.55 12.64
C TYR A 253 -15.82 18.64 12.99
N PRO A 254 -14.64 18.30 13.56
CA PRO A 254 -13.62 19.30 13.87
C PRO A 254 -13.07 19.99 12.63
N LYS A 255 -13.46 21.25 12.41
CA LYS A 255 -13.13 22.04 11.20
C LYS A 255 -11.65 22.38 11.07
N GLN A 256 -10.88 22.30 12.16
CA GLN A 256 -9.44 22.52 12.17
C GLN A 256 -8.64 21.34 11.59
N ARG A 257 -9.23 20.14 11.52
CA ARG A 257 -8.56 18.98 10.92
C ARG A 257 -8.29 19.22 9.45
N LYS A 258 -7.18 18.68 8.98
CA LYS A 258 -6.80 18.70 7.57
C LYS A 258 -7.09 17.35 6.91
N ALA A 259 -7.00 17.26 5.59
CA ALA A 259 -7.29 16.00 4.90
C ALA A 259 -6.21 14.95 5.17
N LEU A 260 -4.93 15.33 5.08
CA LEU A 260 -3.80 14.41 5.04
C LEU A 260 -2.53 14.92 5.72
N ILE A 261 -2.08 16.15 5.47
CA ILE A 261 -0.86 16.74 6.04
C ILE A 261 -1.25 17.64 7.23
N PRO A 262 -0.78 17.33 8.45
CA PRO A 262 -1.09 18.11 9.65
C PRO A 262 -0.84 19.60 9.43
N PHE A 263 -1.81 20.43 9.81
CA PHE A 263 -1.75 21.90 9.75
C PHE A 263 -1.66 22.52 8.35
N LEU A 264 -1.49 21.72 7.29
CA LEU A 264 -1.31 22.21 5.92
C LEU A 264 -2.46 21.82 4.97
N PHE A 265 -2.67 20.51 4.75
CA PHE A 265 -3.50 20.00 3.64
C PHE A 265 -4.44 18.89 4.07
#